data_AF-A0A0D1V864-F1
#
_entry.id   AF-A0A0D1V864-F1
#
_cell.length_a   1.000
_cell.length_b   1.000
_cell.length_c   1.000
_cell.angle_alpha   90.00
_cell.angle_beta   90.00
_cell.angle_gamma   90.00
#
_symmetry.space_group_name_H-M   'P 1'
#
loop_
_entity.id
_entity.type
_entity.pdbx_description
1 polymer ?
#
loop_
_entity_poly.entity_id
_entity_poly.type
_entity_poly.pdbx_seq_one_letter_code
_entity_poly.pdbx_strand_id
1 'polypeptide(L)'
;MQKQLDIVSFLQYELRIVEGRIAFSKEAKEAALASDEYDFAKGFASGFAAGELFALEQKKETLKQLLQVVNGESDPFAIETVEEMAIYEAV
;
A
#
# COMPACT_ATOMS: atom_id res chain seq x y z
N MET A 1 1.11 -18.21 22.97
CA MET A 1 2.32 -17.78 22.24
C MET A 1 2.36 -18.29 20.80
N GLN A 2 2.19 -19.59 20.50
CA GLN A 2 2.23 -20.12 19.12
C GLN A 2 1.36 -19.34 18.12
N LYS A 3 0.08 -19.11 18.45
CA LYS A 3 -0.87 -18.39 17.60
C LYS A 3 -0.48 -16.93 17.28
N GLN A 4 0.20 -16.25 18.19
CA GLN A 4 0.68 -14.88 17.94
C GLN A 4 1.88 -14.88 17.00
N LEU A 5 2.78 -15.86 17.15
CA LEU A 5 3.92 -16.06 16.25
C LEU A 5 3.44 -16.30 14.79
N ASP A 6 2.35 -17.06 14.64
CA ASP A 6 1.73 -17.36 13.36
C ASP A 6 1.11 -16.10 12.71
N ILE A 7 0.47 -15.23 13.50
CA ILE A 7 -0.12 -13.96 13.02
C ILE A 7 0.98 -12.96 12.61
N VAL A 8 2.02 -12.79 13.41
CA VAL A 8 3.15 -11.89 13.08
C VAL A 8 3.81 -12.34 11.77
N SER A 9 4.08 -13.64 11.65
CA SER A 9 4.70 -14.21 10.45
C SER A 9 3.82 -14.01 9.20
N PHE A 10 2.50 -14.17 9.35
CA PHE A 10 1.55 -13.90 8.27
C PHE A 10 1.56 -12.43 7.83
N LEU A 11 1.50 -11.48 8.79
CA LEU A 11 1.51 -10.05 8.48
C LEU A 11 2.83 -9.61 7.83
N GLN A 12 3.96 -10.14 8.28
CA GLN A 12 5.27 -9.90 7.67
C GLN A 12 5.35 -10.45 6.24
N TYR A 13 4.79 -11.63 6.00
CA TYR A 13 4.71 -12.21 4.67
C TYR A 13 3.86 -11.34 3.72
N GLU A 14 2.66 -10.93 4.16
CA GLU A 14 1.80 -10.04 3.38
C GLU A 14 2.46 -8.70 3.09
N LEU A 15 3.15 -8.11 4.06
CA LEU A 15 3.87 -6.85 3.88
C LEU A 15 4.93 -6.98 2.79
N ARG A 16 5.71 -8.07 2.80
CA ARG A 16 6.72 -8.34 1.78
C ARG A 16 6.13 -8.50 0.38
N ILE A 17 4.97 -9.16 0.26
CA ILE A 17 4.27 -9.29 -1.03
C ILE A 17 3.80 -7.91 -1.52
N VAL A 18 3.24 -7.08 -0.64
CA VAL A 18 2.81 -5.73 -0.98
C VAL A 18 3.99 -4.87 -1.44
N GLU A 19 5.13 -4.93 -0.74
CA GLU A 19 6.34 -4.19 -1.13
C GLU A 19 6.87 -4.61 -2.51
N GLY A 20 6.86 -5.92 -2.81
CA GLY A 20 7.21 -6.42 -4.14
C GLY A 20 6.27 -5.91 -5.23
N ARG A 21 4.97 -5.87 -4.96
CA ARG A 21 3.98 -5.31 -5.90
C ARG A 21 4.14 -3.81 -6.10
N ILE A 22 4.45 -3.06 -5.04
CA ILE A 22 4.74 -1.61 -5.14
C ILE A 22 5.93 -1.36 -6.06
N ALA A 23 7.02 -2.14 -5.90
CA ALA A 23 8.19 -2.03 -6.76
C ALA A 23 7.82 -2.32 -8.23
N PHE A 24 7.09 -3.41 -8.47
CA PHE A 24 6.62 -3.77 -9.81
C PHE A 24 5.73 -2.67 -10.43
N SER A 25 4.74 -2.15 -9.70
CA SER A 25 3.85 -1.11 -10.23
C SER A 25 4.59 0.21 -10.50
N LYS A 26 5.65 0.53 -9.74
CA LYS A 26 6.54 1.67 -10.06
C LYS A 26 7.28 1.45 -11.37
N GLU A 27 7.91 0.29 -11.55
CA GLU A 27 8.60 -0.07 -12.79
C GLU A 27 7.64 -0.08 -13.99
N ALA A 28 6.44 -0.64 -13.82
CA ALA A 28 5.42 -0.66 -14.87
C ALA A 28 4.94 0.76 -15.25
N LYS A 29 4.78 1.66 -14.27
CA LYS A 29 4.43 3.05 -14.52
C LYS A 29 5.54 3.77 -15.30
N GLU A 30 6.79 3.60 -14.90
CA GLU A 30 7.94 4.20 -15.60
C GLU A 30 8.07 3.66 -17.02
N ALA A 31 7.91 2.35 -17.22
CA ALA A 31 7.92 1.73 -18.54
C ALA A 31 6.77 2.25 -19.43
N ALA A 32 5.57 2.45 -18.87
CA ALA A 32 4.44 3.02 -19.60
C ALA A 32 4.70 4.46 -20.05
N LEU A 33 5.35 5.27 -19.21
CA LEU A 33 5.73 6.64 -19.54
C LEU A 33 6.86 6.71 -20.58
N ALA A 34 7.77 5.73 -20.57
CA ALA A 34 8.91 5.64 -21.49
C ALA A 34 8.57 4.96 -22.83
N SER A 35 7.36 4.41 -22.98
CA SER A 35 6.90 3.78 -24.23
C SER A 35 6.92 4.77 -25.40
N ASP A 36 6.89 4.27 -26.64
CA ASP A 36 6.68 5.09 -27.86
C ASP A 36 5.21 5.07 -28.34
N GLU A 37 4.31 4.47 -27.55
CA GLU A 37 2.87 4.42 -27.84
C GLU A 37 2.20 5.81 -27.91
N TYR A 38 0.99 5.85 -28.47
CA TYR A 38 0.15 7.05 -28.50
C TYR A 38 -0.15 7.56 -27.08
N ASP A 39 -0.24 8.88 -26.93
CA ASP A 39 -0.40 9.58 -25.64
C ASP A 39 -1.57 9.07 -24.79
N PHE A 40 -2.67 8.63 -25.42
CA PHE A 40 -3.80 8.06 -24.70
C PHE A 40 -3.47 6.72 -24.03
N ALA A 41 -2.80 5.80 -24.75
CA ALA A 41 -2.44 4.48 -24.21
C ALA A 41 -1.41 4.63 -23.07
N LYS A 42 -0.43 5.52 -23.25
CA LYS A 42 0.52 5.92 -22.20
C LYS A 42 -0.18 6.50 -20.97
N GLY A 43 -1.09 7.44 -21.18
CA GLY A 43 -1.85 8.08 -20.11
C GLY A 43 -2.70 7.07 -19.34
N PHE A 44 -3.37 6.16 -20.05
CA PHE A 44 -4.15 5.09 -19.44
C PHE A 44 -3.27 4.12 -18.62
N ALA A 45 -2.19 3.61 -19.21
CA ALA A 45 -1.32 2.63 -18.56
C ALA A 45 -0.61 3.22 -17.32
N SER A 46 -0.06 4.43 -17.45
CA SER A 46 0.59 5.13 -16.33
C SER A 46 -0.41 5.53 -15.23
N GLY A 47 -1.64 5.91 -15.60
CA GLY A 47 -2.72 6.20 -14.66
C GLY A 47 -3.19 4.95 -13.92
N PHE A 48 -3.37 3.83 -14.62
CA PHE A 48 -3.70 2.54 -14.00
C PHE A 48 -2.62 2.10 -12.99
N ALA A 49 -1.35 2.16 -13.39
CA ALA A 49 -0.24 1.83 -12.51
C ALA A 49 -0.14 2.77 -11.30
N ALA A 50 -0.47 4.06 -11.46
CA ALA A 50 -0.55 5.00 -10.35
C ALA A 50 -1.70 4.68 -9.37
N GLY A 51 -2.86 4.27 -9.89
CA GLY A 51 -4.00 3.84 -9.07
C GLY A 51 -3.69 2.57 -8.28
N GLU A 52 -3.04 1.59 -8.90
CA GLU A 52 -2.57 0.39 -8.20
C GLU A 52 -1.56 0.74 -7.11
N LEU A 53 -0.60 1.61 -7.41
CA LEU A 53 0.41 2.07 -6.46
C LEU A 53 -0.23 2.72 -5.22
N PHE A 54 -1.22 3.59 -5.42
CA PHE A 54 -1.94 4.24 -4.32
C PHE A 54 -2.64 3.23 -3.41
N ALA A 55 -3.36 2.26 -3.99
CA ALA A 55 -4.03 1.22 -3.22
C ALA A 55 -3.05 0.32 -2.45
N LEU A 56 -1.89 0.01 -3.05
CA LEU A 56 -0.86 -0.80 -2.41
C LEU A 56 -0.16 -0.08 -1.26
N GLU A 57 0.13 1.22 -1.38
CA GLU A 57 0.71 2.02 -0.29
C GLU A 57 -0.26 2.12 0.89
N GLN A 58 -1.58 2.25 0.66
CA GLN A 58 -2.58 2.16 1.74
C GLN A 58 -2.54 0.80 2.42
N LYS A 59 -2.57 -0.30 1.64
CA LYS A 59 -2.51 -1.67 2.20
C LYS A 59 -1.23 -1.87 3.02
N LYS A 60 -0.10 -1.35 2.55
CA LYS A 60 1.19 -1.41 3.26
C LYS A 60 1.09 -0.72 4.61
N GLU A 61 0.49 0.48 4.67
CA GLU A 61 0.35 1.22 5.92
C GLU A 61 -0.57 0.49 6.90
N THR A 62 -1.70 -0.02 6.44
CA THR A 62 -2.58 -0.87 7.27
C THR A 62 -1.85 -2.08 7.83
N LEU A 63 -1.05 -2.77 7.03
CA LEU A 63 -0.26 -3.93 7.49
C LEU A 63 0.79 -3.54 8.54
N LYS A 64 1.43 -2.38 8.39
CA LYS A 64 2.36 -1.85 9.40
C LYS A 64 1.67 -1.50 10.71
N GLN A 65 0.51 -0.84 10.65
CA GLN A 65 -0.29 -0.54 11.84
C GLN A 65 -0.72 -1.82 12.56
N LEU A 66 -1.19 -2.83 11.82
CA LEU A 66 -1.53 -4.13 12.38
C LEU A 66 -0.32 -4.82 13.03
N LEU A 67 0.86 -4.73 12.42
CA LEU A 67 2.10 -5.27 13.01
C LEU A 67 2.45 -4.58 14.34
N GLN A 68 2.34 -3.25 14.41
CA GLN A 68 2.60 -2.52 15.65
C GLN A 68 1.63 -2.91 16.77
N VAL A 69 0.33 -3.06 16.45
CA VAL A 69 -0.70 -3.51 17.41
C VAL A 69 -0.40 -4.93 17.91
N VAL A 70 -0.06 -5.86 17.01
CA VAL A 70 0.24 -7.25 17.39
C VAL A 70 1.52 -7.37 18.22
N ASN A 71 2.52 -6.51 17.96
CA ASN A 71 3.74 -6.44 18.76
C ASN A 71 3.54 -5.73 20.12
N GLY A 72 2.37 -5.14 20.36
CA GLY A 72 2.10 -4.35 21.57
C GLY A 72 2.85 -3.00 21.58
N GLU A 73 3.29 -2.53 20.41
CA GLU A 73 4.01 -1.27 20.23
C GLU A 73 3.07 -0.07 20.10
N SER A 74 1.76 -0.31 19.92
CA SER A 74 0.73 0.72 19.87
C SER A 74 -0.57 0.26 20.52
N ASP A 75 -1.26 1.20 21.17
CA ASP A 75 -2.58 0.99 21.76
C ASP A 75 -3.60 0.76 20.62
N PRO A 76 -4.34 -0.36 20.58
CA PRO A 76 -5.37 -0.61 19.57
C PRO A 76 -6.51 0.43 19.57
N PHE A 77 -6.61 1.29 20.59
CA PHE A 77 -7.55 2.42 20.65
C PHE A 77 -6.96 3.76 20.17
N ALA A 78 -5.67 3.82 19.84
CA ALA A 78 -5.01 5.03 19.32
C ALA A 78 -5.01 5.13 17.80
N ILE A 79 -5.63 4.19 17.09
CA ILE A 79 -5.87 4.29 15.65
C ILE A 79 -7.06 5.24 15.44
N GLU A 80 -6.81 6.54 15.60
CA GLU A 80 -7.67 7.55 14.99
C GLU A 80 -7.69 7.24 13.49
N THR A 81 -8.90 7.03 12.99
CA THR A 81 -9.16 6.45 11.68
C THR A 81 -8.54 7.31 10.59
N VAL A 82 -7.87 6.66 9.64
CA VAL A 82 -7.42 7.28 8.37
C VAL A 82 -8.60 7.91 7.59
N GLU A 83 -9.84 7.63 8.00
CA GLU A 83 -11.06 8.28 7.53
C GLU A 83 -11.16 9.79 7.86
N GLU A 84 -10.42 10.33 8.84
CA GLU A 84 -10.47 11.77 9.13
C GLU A 84 -9.57 12.63 8.22
N MET A 85 -8.55 12.07 7.57
CA MET A 85 -7.69 12.85 6.66
C MET A 85 -8.31 13.09 5.28
N ALA A 86 -9.31 12.32 4.86
CA ALA A 86 -9.96 12.49 3.55
C ALA A 86 -10.97 13.65 3.50
N ILE A 87 -11.34 14.23 4.66
CA ILE A 87 -12.34 15.31 4.74
C ILE A 87 -11.70 16.71 4.67
N TYR A 88 -10.37 16.83 4.80
CA TYR A 88 -9.69 18.14 4.87
C TYR A 88 -9.05 18.66 3.58
N GLU A 89 -8.99 17.88 2.49
CA GLU A 89 -8.48 18.36 1.18
C GLU A 89 -9.59 18.82 0.20
N ALA A 90 -10.84 18.97 0.69
CA ALA A 90 -11.97 19.47 -0.11
C ALA A 90 -12.54 20.81 0.38
N VAL A 91 -11.68 21.72 0.87
CA VAL A 91 -12.02 23.13 1.13
C VAL A 91 -11.09 24.05 0.36
#